data_AF-A0A964A599-F1
#
_entry.id   AF-A0A964A599-F1
#
_cell.length_a   1.000
_cell.length_b   1.000
_cell.length_c   1.000
_cell.angle_alpha   90.00
_cell.angle_beta   90.00
_cell.angle_gamma   90.00
#
_symmetry.space_group_name_H-M   'P 1'
#
loop_
_entity.id
_entity.type
_entity.pdbx_description
1 polymer ?
#
loop_
_entity_poly.entity_id
_entity_poly.type
_entity_poly.pdbx_seq_one_letter_code
_entity_poly.pdbx_strand_id
1 'polypeptide(L)'
;MNNPHDLLEKEGITNDQLSANGKEALKLFDEALAVSNRFLENDDLKKQAEQMGKEAVKVVQADIDKLQEQMKNDEEEKKKKEAKKKRSREVMEEINISASQADACRKTLREYNRQQREAGKTAAPKKKTVTTRLRGNLKSIINLIPKAKQKDLSTIQKTEKAINHFVSELKTIWGITKVQGIKKEIKEKIDELKEKAEKKQEVKKEAA
;
A
#
# COMPACT_ATOMS: atom_id res chain seq x y z
N MET A 1 -25.08 -51.44 -8.12
CA MET A 1 -25.37 -50.61 -6.93
C MET A 1 -24.50 -49.37 -7.01
N ASN A 2 -25.05 -48.19 -6.73
CA ASN A 2 -24.27 -46.96 -6.69
C ASN A 2 -23.66 -46.83 -5.29
N ASN A 3 -22.37 -47.17 -5.16
CA ASN A 3 -21.66 -47.10 -3.89
C ASN A 3 -20.91 -45.76 -3.78
N PRO A 4 -21.27 -44.89 -2.82
CA PRO A 4 -20.57 -43.63 -2.60
C PRO A 4 -19.12 -43.80 -2.11
N HIS A 5 -18.74 -44.96 -1.53
CA HIS A 5 -17.35 -45.23 -1.15
C HIS A 5 -16.44 -45.41 -2.36
N ASP A 6 -16.93 -46.01 -3.45
CA ASP A 6 -16.15 -46.18 -4.69
C ASP A 6 -15.77 -44.81 -5.31
N LEU A 7 -16.61 -43.78 -5.13
CA LEU A 7 -16.32 -42.42 -5.58
C LEU A 7 -15.23 -41.74 -4.75
N LEU A 8 -15.22 -41.99 -3.44
CA LEU A 8 -14.23 -41.43 -2.53
C LEU A 8 -12.85 -42.06 -2.76
N GLU A 9 -12.80 -43.37 -2.96
CA GLU A 9 -11.57 -44.07 -3.32
C GLU A 9 -11.00 -43.59 -4.66
N LYS A 10 -11.87 -43.41 -5.67
CA LYS A 10 -11.45 -42.95 -7.00
C LYS A 10 -10.87 -41.54 -6.98
N GLU A 11 -11.44 -40.64 -6.20
CA GLU A 11 -10.99 -39.25 -6.09
C GLU A 11 -9.92 -39.06 -4.98
N GLY A 12 -9.55 -40.13 -4.28
CA GLY A 12 -8.55 -40.11 -3.21
C GLY A 12 -8.94 -39.27 -1.99
N ILE A 13 -10.25 -39.09 -1.75
CA ILE A 13 -10.78 -38.29 -0.66
C ILE A 13 -11.15 -39.20 0.51
N THR A 14 -10.69 -38.84 1.70
CA THR A 14 -11.02 -39.56 2.93
C THR A 14 -12.35 -39.10 3.52
N ASN A 15 -13.07 -40.00 4.21
CA ASN A 15 -14.35 -39.66 4.85
C ASN A 15 -14.25 -38.43 5.77
N ASP A 16 -13.10 -38.21 6.39
CA ASP A 16 -12.89 -37.08 7.30
C ASP A 16 -12.91 -35.71 6.62
N GLN A 17 -12.62 -35.65 5.32
CA GLN A 17 -12.59 -34.44 4.51
C GLN A 17 -13.98 -34.01 4.02
N LEU A 18 -14.99 -34.88 4.11
CA LEU A 18 -16.35 -34.56 3.74
C LEU A 18 -17.03 -33.61 4.74
N SER A 19 -18.05 -32.90 4.28
CA SER A 19 -18.90 -32.10 5.17
C SER A 19 -19.69 -33.01 6.11
N ALA A 20 -20.28 -32.42 7.16
CA ALA A 20 -21.16 -33.15 8.07
C ALA A 20 -22.28 -33.90 7.33
N ASN A 21 -22.84 -33.28 6.28
CA ASN A 21 -23.90 -33.85 5.47
C ASN A 21 -23.39 -35.02 4.61
N GLY A 22 -22.17 -34.92 4.06
CA GLY A 22 -21.54 -36.03 3.32
C GLY A 22 -21.27 -37.24 4.21
N LYS A 23 -20.79 -37.01 5.44
CA LYS A 23 -20.59 -38.06 6.46
C LYS A 23 -21.90 -38.72 6.88
N GLU A 24 -22.95 -37.93 7.08
CA GLU A 24 -24.27 -38.43 7.45
C GLU A 24 -24.90 -39.25 6.32
N ALA A 25 -24.76 -38.80 5.06
CA ALA A 25 -25.28 -39.52 3.90
C ALA A 25 -24.58 -40.87 3.68
N LEU A 26 -23.26 -40.95 3.89
CA LEU A 26 -22.52 -42.23 3.87
C LEU A 26 -23.02 -43.18 4.95
N LYS A 27 -23.19 -42.67 6.17
CA LYS A 27 -23.65 -43.47 7.30
C LYS A 27 -25.06 -44.06 7.05
N LEU A 28 -25.98 -43.25 6.53
CA LEU A 28 -27.33 -43.70 6.20
C LEU A 28 -27.34 -44.73 5.06
N PHE A 29 -26.43 -44.60 4.09
CA PHE A 29 -26.25 -45.61 3.06
C PHE A 29 -25.72 -46.93 3.63
N ASP A 30 -24.70 -46.89 4.49
CA ASP A 30 -24.13 -48.08 5.13
C ASP A 30 -25.17 -48.83 5.97
N GLU A 31 -26.01 -48.08 6.70
CA GLU A 31 -27.13 -48.62 7.46
C GLU A 31 -28.19 -49.27 6.55
N ALA A 32 -28.57 -48.61 5.45
CA ALA A 32 -29.53 -49.15 4.48
C ALA A 32 -29.00 -50.41 3.77
N LEU A 33 -27.70 -50.43 3.45
CA LEU A 33 -27.04 -51.57 2.82
C LEU A 33 -26.91 -52.75 3.79
N ALA A 34 -26.62 -52.49 5.07
CA ALA A 34 -26.59 -53.52 6.11
C ALA A 34 -27.98 -54.14 6.35
N VAL A 35 -29.05 -53.34 6.31
CA VAL A 35 -30.43 -53.84 6.43
C VAL A 35 -30.84 -54.64 5.20
N SER A 36 -30.54 -54.15 4.00
CA SER A 36 -30.82 -54.87 2.74
C SER A 36 -30.13 -56.23 2.67
N ASN A 37 -28.86 -56.30 3.10
CA ASN A 37 -28.09 -57.55 3.12
C ASN A 37 -28.59 -58.56 4.17
N ARG A 38 -29.29 -58.12 5.22
CA ARG A 38 -29.91 -59.02 6.22
C ARG A 38 -31.22 -59.63 5.72
N PHE A 39 -31.91 -58.97 4.80
CA PHE A 39 -33.20 -59.39 4.26
C PHE A 39 -33.14 -59.53 2.74
N LEU A 40 -32.33 -60.50 2.28
CA LEU A 40 -31.98 -60.72 0.87
C LEU A 40 -33.18 -61.03 -0.04
N GLU A 41 -34.29 -61.50 0.52
CA GLU A 41 -35.52 -61.84 -0.23
C GLU A 41 -36.49 -60.66 -0.34
N ASN A 42 -36.22 -59.52 0.30
CA ASN A 42 -37.10 -58.36 0.27
C ASN A 42 -36.64 -57.33 -0.79
N ASP A 43 -37.32 -57.35 -1.94
CA ASP A 43 -37.01 -56.47 -3.07
C ASP A 43 -37.26 -54.98 -2.80
N ASP A 44 -38.15 -54.63 -1.87
CA ASP A 44 -38.41 -53.24 -1.51
C ASP A 44 -37.24 -52.65 -0.70
N LEU A 45 -36.63 -53.44 0.17
CA LEU A 45 -35.43 -53.03 0.92
C LEU A 45 -34.21 -52.86 0.02
N LYS A 46 -34.08 -53.67 -1.05
CA LYS A 46 -33.04 -53.47 -2.08
C LYS A 46 -33.24 -52.16 -2.84
N LYS A 47 -34.47 -51.85 -3.25
CA LYS A 47 -34.77 -50.58 -3.94
C LYS A 47 -34.52 -49.37 -3.05
N GLN A 48 -34.84 -49.45 -1.77
CA GLN A 48 -34.54 -48.39 -0.80
C GLN A 48 -33.03 -48.20 -0.62
N ALA A 49 -32.25 -49.27 -0.48
CA ALA A 49 -30.79 -49.17 -0.39
C ALA A 49 -30.17 -48.57 -1.67
N GLU A 50 -30.70 -48.89 -2.86
CA GLU A 50 -30.26 -48.28 -4.12
C GLU A 50 -30.63 -46.79 -4.24
N GLN A 51 -31.80 -46.38 -3.74
CA GLN A 51 -32.20 -44.97 -3.71
C GLN A 51 -31.32 -44.17 -2.74
N MET A 52 -31.10 -44.70 -1.54
CA MET A 52 -30.19 -44.12 -0.55
C MET A 52 -28.76 -44.00 -1.10
N GLY A 53 -28.28 -45.01 -1.85
CA GLY A 53 -26.99 -44.94 -2.53
C GLY A 53 -26.92 -43.85 -3.59
N LYS A 54 -27.97 -43.65 -4.38
CA LYS A 54 -28.06 -42.54 -5.36
C LYS A 54 -28.05 -41.17 -4.70
N GLU A 55 -28.74 -41.02 -3.56
CA GLU A 55 -28.78 -39.76 -2.82
C GLU A 55 -27.44 -39.46 -2.13
N ALA A 56 -26.84 -40.46 -1.50
CA ALA A 56 -25.52 -40.35 -0.88
C ALA A 56 -24.45 -39.99 -1.92
N VAL A 57 -24.46 -40.62 -3.10
CA VAL A 57 -23.57 -40.27 -4.21
C VAL A 57 -23.70 -38.81 -4.63
N LYS A 58 -24.92 -38.26 -4.70
CA LYS A 58 -25.12 -36.84 -5.06
C LYS A 58 -24.53 -35.88 -4.03
N VAL A 59 -24.74 -36.17 -2.74
CA VAL A 59 -24.24 -35.33 -1.65
C VAL A 59 -22.72 -35.40 -1.59
N VAL A 60 -22.15 -36.60 -1.70
CA VAL A 60 -20.69 -36.83 -1.70
C VAL A 60 -20.03 -36.19 -2.92
N GLN A 61 -20.62 -36.29 -4.12
CA GLN A 61 -20.09 -35.63 -5.32
C GLN A 61 -20.07 -34.10 -5.17
N ALA A 62 -21.12 -33.50 -4.61
CA ALA A 62 -21.15 -32.06 -4.38
C ALA A 62 -20.07 -31.58 -3.38
N ASP A 63 -19.70 -32.42 -2.41
CA ASP A 63 -18.60 -32.14 -1.50
C ASP A 63 -17.24 -32.31 -2.17
N ILE A 64 -17.06 -33.36 -2.98
CA ILE A 64 -15.86 -33.56 -3.81
C ILE A 64 -15.61 -32.32 -4.70
N ASP A 65 -16.64 -31.86 -5.41
CA ASP A 65 -16.53 -30.72 -6.32
C ASP A 65 -16.11 -29.44 -5.58
N LYS A 66 -16.69 -29.19 -4.41
CA LYS A 66 -16.31 -28.04 -3.55
C LYS A 66 -14.86 -28.14 -3.07
N LEU A 67 -14.42 -29.32 -2.64
CA LEU A 67 -13.04 -29.53 -2.19
C LEU A 67 -12.04 -29.28 -3.32
N GLN A 68 -12.34 -29.76 -4.52
CA GLN A 68 -11.51 -29.52 -5.70
C GLN A 68 -11.46 -28.04 -6.09
N GLU A 69 -12.57 -27.32 -5.99
CA GLU A 69 -12.63 -25.87 -6.25
C GLU A 69 -11.82 -25.07 -5.22
N GLN A 70 -11.91 -25.42 -3.94
CA GLN A 70 -11.12 -24.79 -2.88
C GLN A 70 -9.61 -24.99 -3.10
N MET A 71 -9.18 -26.21 -3.43
CA MET A 71 -7.76 -26.49 -3.70
C MET A 71 -7.22 -25.67 -4.88
N LYS A 72 -8.01 -25.52 -5.96
CA LYS A 72 -7.62 -24.67 -7.11
C LYS A 72 -7.47 -23.20 -6.71
N ASN A 73 -8.41 -22.68 -5.92
CA ASN A 73 -8.35 -21.31 -5.42
C ASN A 73 -7.13 -21.08 -4.50
N ASP A 74 -6.82 -22.03 -3.63
CA ASP A 74 -5.65 -21.97 -2.73
C ASP A 74 -4.33 -21.99 -3.50
N GLU A 75 -4.23 -22.81 -4.56
CA GLU A 75 -3.06 -22.82 -5.44
C GLU A 75 -2.90 -21.49 -6.19
N GLU A 76 -3.98 -20.93 -6.73
CA GLU A 76 -3.95 -19.63 -7.38
C GLU A 76 -3.53 -18.52 -6.41
N GLU A 77 -4.06 -18.53 -5.19
CA GLU A 77 -3.68 -17.58 -4.15
C GLU A 77 -2.20 -17.70 -3.80
N LYS A 78 -1.68 -18.92 -3.63
CA LYS A 78 -0.26 -19.17 -3.37
C LYS A 78 0.61 -18.64 -4.51
N LYS A 79 0.26 -18.94 -5.77
CA LYS A 79 0.95 -18.43 -6.96
C LYS A 79 0.92 -16.89 -7.01
N LYS A 80 -0.22 -16.26 -6.72
CA LYS A 80 -0.35 -14.78 -6.65
C LYS A 80 0.53 -14.20 -5.55
N LYS A 81 0.57 -14.81 -4.35
CA LYS A 81 1.42 -14.38 -3.22
C LYS A 81 2.90 -14.52 -3.56
N GLU A 82 3.33 -15.60 -4.21
CA GLU A 82 4.71 -15.79 -4.65
C GLU A 82 5.12 -14.79 -5.74
N ALA A 83 4.27 -14.56 -6.74
CA ALA A 83 4.52 -13.56 -7.77
C ALA A 83 4.67 -12.15 -7.19
N LYS A 84 3.83 -11.78 -6.22
CA LYS A 84 3.95 -10.50 -5.49
C LYS A 84 5.27 -10.41 -4.72
N LYS A 85 5.66 -11.49 -4.02
CA LYS A 85 6.95 -11.54 -3.30
C LYS A 85 8.14 -11.40 -4.25
N LYS A 86 8.12 -12.07 -5.39
CA LYS A 86 9.18 -11.99 -6.41
C LYS A 86 9.33 -10.56 -6.94
N ARG A 87 8.23 -9.95 -7.40
CA ARG A 87 8.22 -8.55 -7.86
C ARG A 87 8.71 -7.58 -6.79
N SER A 88 8.31 -7.77 -5.53
CA SER A 88 8.78 -6.93 -4.43
C SER A 88 10.29 -7.04 -4.20
N ARG A 89 10.89 -8.22 -4.38
CA ARG A 89 12.34 -8.41 -4.27
C ARG A 89 13.08 -7.72 -5.41
N GLU A 90 12.60 -7.87 -6.65
CA GLU A 90 13.15 -7.21 -7.84
C GLU A 90 13.16 -5.68 -7.66
N VAL A 91 12.05 -5.10 -7.23
CA VAL A 91 11.96 -3.64 -6.97
C VAL A 91 12.93 -3.18 -5.88
N MET A 92 13.09 -3.97 -4.80
CA MET A 92 14.05 -3.62 -3.73
C MET A 92 15.49 -3.69 -4.23
N GLU A 93 15.82 -4.64 -5.10
CA GLU A 93 17.14 -4.77 -5.71
C GLU A 93 17.43 -3.59 -6.64
N GLU A 94 16.48 -3.18 -7.48
CA GLU A 94 16.60 -1.98 -8.33
C GLU A 94 16.79 -0.70 -7.51
N ILE A 95 16.06 -0.55 -6.40
CA ILE A 95 16.21 0.59 -5.48
C ILE A 95 17.62 0.59 -4.88
N ASN A 96 18.14 -0.56 -4.45
CA ASN A 96 19.47 -0.67 -3.86
C ASN A 96 20.57 -0.33 -4.88
N ILE A 97 20.45 -0.81 -6.12
CA ILE A 97 21.36 -0.46 -7.21
C ILE A 97 21.33 1.04 -7.47
N SER A 98 20.13 1.62 -7.58
CA SER A 98 19.95 3.05 -7.84
C SER A 98 20.52 3.91 -6.71
N ALA A 99 20.32 3.51 -5.45
CA ALA A 99 20.88 4.18 -4.29
C ALA A 99 22.43 4.15 -4.31
N SER A 100 23.01 2.98 -4.61
CA SER A 100 24.46 2.80 -4.75
C SER A 100 25.05 3.68 -5.86
N GLN A 101 24.40 3.71 -7.04
CA GLN A 101 24.80 4.57 -8.16
C GLN A 101 24.71 6.06 -7.79
N ALA A 102 23.66 6.47 -7.10
CA ALA A 102 23.51 7.84 -6.62
C ALA A 102 24.65 8.23 -5.65
N ASP A 103 25.05 7.33 -4.77
CA ASP A 103 26.15 7.57 -3.84
C ASP A 103 27.51 7.60 -4.54
N ALA A 104 27.74 6.75 -5.54
CA ALA A 104 28.92 6.83 -6.40
C ALA A 104 28.99 8.18 -7.13
N CYS A 105 27.88 8.63 -7.72
CA CYS A 105 27.78 9.93 -8.37
C CYS A 105 28.04 11.11 -7.39
N ARG A 106 27.50 11.04 -6.17
CA ARG A 106 27.78 12.06 -5.14
C ARG A 106 29.26 12.10 -4.78
N LYS A 107 29.94 10.95 -4.70
CA LYS A 107 31.38 10.89 -4.42
C LYS A 107 32.19 11.53 -5.55
N THR A 108 31.91 11.17 -6.81
CA THR A 108 32.62 11.75 -7.96
C THR A 108 32.40 13.26 -8.07
N LEU A 109 31.17 13.73 -7.84
CA LEU A 109 30.87 15.16 -7.79
C LEU A 109 31.61 15.89 -6.67
N ARG A 110 31.72 15.28 -5.48
CA ARG A 110 32.49 15.86 -4.37
C ARG A 110 33.96 16.00 -4.73
N GLU A 111 34.54 14.97 -5.35
CA GLU A 111 35.95 14.96 -5.74
C GLU A 111 36.24 15.95 -6.86
N TYR A 112 35.40 15.97 -7.90
CA TYR A 112 35.48 16.96 -8.98
C TYR A 112 35.39 18.39 -8.42
N ASN A 113 34.41 18.66 -7.54
CA ASN A 113 34.30 19.96 -6.90
C ASN A 113 35.49 20.29 -5.98
N ARG A 114 36.19 19.30 -5.42
CA ARG A 114 37.41 19.49 -4.63
C ARG A 114 38.56 19.91 -5.55
N GLN A 115 38.79 19.16 -6.63
CA GLN A 115 39.80 19.46 -7.64
C GLN A 115 39.60 20.84 -8.27
N GLN A 116 38.35 21.22 -8.59
CA GLN A 116 38.06 22.53 -9.16
C GLN A 116 38.27 23.70 -8.17
N ARG A 117 38.27 23.43 -6.86
CA ARG A 117 38.65 24.43 -5.83
C ARG A 117 40.16 24.50 -5.67
N GLU A 118 40.84 23.35 -5.65
CA GLU A 118 42.31 23.27 -5.61
C GLU A 118 42.93 23.96 -6.84
N ALA A 119 42.32 23.81 -8.01
CA ALA A 119 42.69 24.48 -9.25
C ALA A 119 42.27 25.96 -9.32
N GLY A 120 41.66 26.53 -8.28
CA GLY A 120 41.25 27.94 -8.22
C GLY A 120 40.09 28.35 -9.14
N LYS A 121 39.51 27.42 -9.92
CA LYS A 121 38.41 27.71 -10.86
C LYS A 121 37.06 27.98 -10.17
N THR A 122 36.91 27.53 -8.92
CA THR A 122 35.70 27.75 -8.12
C THR A 122 36.04 28.25 -6.73
N ALA A 123 35.38 29.33 -6.30
CA ALA A 123 35.53 29.85 -4.95
C ALA A 123 35.05 28.82 -3.92
N ALA A 124 35.76 28.74 -2.78
CA ALA A 124 35.32 27.93 -1.66
C ALA A 124 33.93 28.38 -1.16
N PRO A 125 33.02 27.46 -0.81
CA PRO A 125 31.70 27.83 -0.31
C PRO A 125 31.84 28.67 0.96
N LYS A 126 31.35 29.92 0.91
CA LYS A 126 31.36 30.81 2.06
C LYS A 126 30.52 30.20 3.19
N LYS A 127 31.11 30.02 4.37
CA LYS A 127 30.38 29.55 5.56
C LYS A 127 29.20 30.49 5.82
N LYS A 128 27.98 29.97 5.73
CA LYS A 128 26.77 30.75 6.02
C LYS A 128 26.73 31.07 7.50
N THR A 129 26.65 32.36 7.85
CA THR A 129 26.38 32.81 9.22
C THR A 129 25.03 32.28 9.71
N VAL A 130 24.82 32.22 11.02
CA VAL A 130 23.55 31.79 11.63
C VAL A 130 22.37 32.58 11.07
N THR A 131 22.53 33.89 10.90
CA THR A 131 21.53 34.78 10.29
C THR A 131 21.21 34.40 8.84
N THR A 132 22.21 34.02 8.03
CA THR A 132 21.99 33.61 6.63
C THR A 132 21.31 32.23 6.54
N ARG A 133 21.60 31.31 7.47
CA ARG A 133 20.92 30.01 7.58
C ARG A 133 19.46 30.20 7.98
N LEU A 134 19.21 31.00 9.02
CA LEU A 134 17.86 31.34 9.49
C LEU A 134 17.03 31.95 8.36
N ARG A 135 17.61 32.91 7.62
CA ARG A 135 16.98 33.50 6.42
C ARG A 135 16.57 32.46 5.38
N GLY A 136 17.47 31.52 5.07
CA GLY A 136 17.21 30.44 4.12
C GLY A 136 16.08 29.51 4.57
N ASN A 137 16.10 29.12 5.84
CA ASN A 137 15.08 28.24 6.42
C ASN A 137 13.70 28.90 6.43
N LEU A 138 13.60 30.18 6.83
CA LEU A 138 12.33 30.92 6.79
C LEU A 138 11.78 31.05 5.37
N LYS A 139 12.64 31.32 4.38
CA LYS A 139 12.23 31.31 2.96
C LYS A 139 11.79 29.92 2.50
N SER A 140 12.40 28.85 3.01
CA SER A 140 12.00 27.48 2.67
C SER A 140 10.63 27.12 3.24
N ILE A 141 10.29 27.58 4.45
CA ILE A 141 8.97 27.37 5.07
C ILE A 141 7.86 28.00 4.21
N ILE A 142 8.11 29.19 3.66
CA ILE A 142 7.17 29.82 2.71
C ILE A 142 7.02 28.97 1.44
N ASN A 143 8.12 28.41 0.94
CA ASN A 143 8.11 27.54 -0.25
C ASN A 143 7.46 26.17 0.01
N LEU A 144 7.32 25.74 1.27
CA LEU A 144 6.63 24.50 1.65
C LEU A 144 5.10 24.64 1.59
N ILE A 145 4.56 25.84 1.48
CA ILE A 145 3.12 26.03 1.24
C ILE A 145 2.77 25.32 -0.08
N PRO A 146 1.86 24.33 -0.08
CA PRO A 146 1.48 23.62 -1.30
C PRO A 146 1.01 24.60 -2.38
N LYS A 147 1.43 24.41 -3.63
CA LYS A 147 1.04 25.29 -4.77
C LYS A 147 -0.47 25.47 -4.92
N ALA A 148 -1.25 24.47 -4.51
CA ALA A 148 -2.72 24.53 -4.47
C ALA A 148 -3.23 25.55 -3.43
N LYS A 149 -2.56 25.65 -2.27
CA LYS A 149 -2.89 26.51 -1.14
C LYS A 149 -2.18 27.87 -1.16
N GLN A 150 -1.19 28.05 -2.04
CA GLN A 150 -0.57 29.35 -2.35
C GLN A 150 -1.54 30.33 -3.06
N LYS A 151 -2.78 29.92 -3.33
CA LYS A 151 -3.84 30.76 -3.92
C LYS A 151 -4.86 31.25 -2.87
N ASP A 152 -4.82 30.65 -1.67
CA ASP A 152 -5.75 30.94 -0.58
C ASP A 152 -5.15 32.06 0.28
N LEU A 153 -5.71 33.27 0.17
CA LEU A 153 -5.23 34.45 0.88
C LEU A 153 -5.18 34.24 2.41
N SER A 154 -6.16 33.51 2.96
CA SER A 154 -6.21 33.15 4.39
C SER A 154 -5.00 32.31 4.83
N THR A 155 -4.58 31.34 4.01
CA THR A 155 -3.44 30.47 4.31
C THR A 155 -2.12 31.26 4.28
N ILE A 156 -1.99 32.18 3.32
CA ILE A 156 -0.84 33.08 3.20
C ILE A 156 -0.76 33.99 4.44
N GLN A 157 -1.87 34.61 4.84
CA GLN A 157 -1.92 35.49 6.02
C GLN A 157 -1.64 34.74 7.34
N LYS A 158 -2.15 33.52 7.50
CA LYS A 158 -1.82 32.68 8.67
C LYS A 158 -0.33 32.34 8.73
N THR A 159 0.26 32.03 7.57
CA THR A 159 1.69 31.74 7.47
C THR A 159 2.53 32.99 7.76
N GLU A 160 2.11 34.16 7.28
CA GLU A 160 2.72 35.44 7.58
C GLU A 160 2.69 35.74 9.09
N LYS A 161 1.54 35.56 9.75
CA LYS A 161 1.40 35.76 11.20
C LYS A 161 2.34 34.84 11.98
N ALA A 162 2.40 33.55 11.63
CA ALA A 162 3.28 32.59 12.30
C ALA A 162 4.76 32.96 12.14
N ILE A 163 5.19 33.31 10.92
CA ILE A 163 6.58 33.72 10.67
C ILE A 163 6.91 35.02 11.40
N ASN A 164 6.02 36.01 11.38
CA ASN A 164 6.24 37.29 12.08
C ASN A 164 6.30 37.11 13.59
N HIS A 165 5.47 36.23 14.17
CA HIS A 165 5.52 35.89 15.58
C HIS A 165 6.87 35.26 15.95
N PHE A 166 7.29 34.23 15.22
CA PHE A 166 8.59 33.58 15.43
C PHE A 166 9.77 34.56 15.30
N VAL A 167 9.74 35.44 14.29
CA VAL A 167 10.77 36.49 14.10
C VAL A 167 10.77 37.49 15.26
N SER A 168 9.60 37.82 15.82
CA SER A 168 9.47 38.73 16.98
C SER A 168 9.99 38.11 18.28
N GLU A 169 9.73 36.82 18.50
CA GLU A 169 10.27 36.08 19.63
C GLU A 169 11.79 35.95 19.52
N LEU A 170 12.31 35.62 18.34
CA LEU A 170 13.75 35.60 18.09
C LEU A 170 14.43 36.94 18.35
N LYS A 171 13.76 38.06 18.00
CA LYS A 171 14.27 39.40 18.34
C LYS A 171 14.33 39.60 19.86
N THR A 172 13.32 39.13 20.58
CA THR A 172 13.21 39.29 22.05
C THR A 172 14.23 38.44 22.79
N ILE A 173 14.40 37.17 22.39
CA ILE A 173 15.29 36.22 23.07
C ILE A 173 16.75 36.49 22.72
N TRP A 174 17.08 36.76 21.45
CA TRP A 174 18.48 36.87 21.02
C TRP A 174 18.97 38.33 20.91
N GLY A 175 18.10 39.32 21.08
CA GLY A 175 18.45 40.74 20.95
C GLY A 175 18.96 41.14 19.56
N ILE A 176 18.76 40.30 18.53
CA ILE A 176 19.42 40.50 17.24
C ILE A 176 18.68 41.57 16.41
N THR A 177 19.24 42.77 16.36
CA THR A 177 18.82 43.86 15.45
C THR A 177 18.90 43.44 13.97
N LYS A 178 19.82 42.53 13.62
CA LYS A 178 20.00 41.99 12.25
C LYS A 178 18.82 41.15 11.74
N VAL A 179 17.90 40.73 12.61
CA VAL A 179 16.68 39.99 12.22
C VAL A 179 15.67 40.89 11.50
N GLN A 180 15.77 42.22 11.63
CA GLN A 180 14.90 43.16 10.90
C GLN A 180 15.07 43.08 9.38
N GLY A 181 16.30 42.86 8.89
CA GLY A 181 16.55 42.65 7.46
C GLY A 181 15.86 41.40 6.92
N ILE A 182 15.81 40.34 7.74
CA ILE A 182 15.10 39.09 7.42
C ILE A 182 13.59 39.32 7.31
N LYS A 183 13.02 40.15 8.21
CA LYS A 183 11.60 40.50 8.20
C LYS A 183 11.18 41.21 6.91
N LYS A 184 11.99 42.17 6.43
CA LYS A 184 11.71 42.89 5.17
C LYS A 184 11.68 41.97 3.97
N GLU A 185 12.70 41.14 3.78
CA GLU A 185 12.77 40.20 2.64
C GLU A 185 11.67 39.11 2.67
N ILE A 186 11.25 38.68 3.87
CA ILE A 186 10.13 37.75 4.02
C ILE A 186 8.82 38.43 3.62
N LYS A 187 8.63 39.68 4.04
CA LYS A 187 7.46 40.47 3.70
C LYS A 187 7.34 40.66 2.19
N GLU A 188 8.42 41.02 1.50
CA GLU A 188 8.46 41.13 0.04
C GLU A 188 8.00 39.84 -0.65
N LYS A 189 8.51 38.67 -0.22
CA LYS A 189 8.07 37.38 -0.78
C LYS A 189 6.61 37.05 -0.51
N ILE A 190 6.10 37.42 0.66
CA ILE A 190 4.69 37.20 1.03
C ILE A 190 3.80 38.13 0.20
N ASP A 191 4.22 39.38 0.00
CA ASP A 191 3.49 40.35 -0.81
C ASP A 191 3.46 39.93 -2.28
N GLU A 192 4.56 39.40 -2.84
CA GLU A 192 4.55 38.76 -4.17
C GLU A 192 3.55 37.58 -4.27
N LEU A 193 3.41 36.79 -3.20
CA LEU A 193 2.45 35.68 -3.17
C LEU A 193 1.01 36.17 -3.06
N LYS A 194 0.76 37.26 -2.33
CA LYS A 194 -0.55 37.92 -2.25
C LYS A 194 -0.95 38.50 -3.60
N GLU A 195 -0.07 39.24 -4.26
CA GLU A 195 -0.35 39.79 -5.61
C GLU A 195 -0.67 38.69 -6.63
N LYS A 196 0.05 37.56 -6.58
CA LYS A 196 -0.22 36.40 -7.45
C LYS A 196 -1.54 35.71 -7.12
N ALA A 197 -1.97 35.73 -5.86
CA ALA A 197 -3.25 35.19 -5.43
C ALA A 197 -4.40 36.11 -5.85
N GLU A 198 -4.26 37.43 -5.69
CA GLU A 198 -5.23 38.46 -6.07
C GLU A 198 -5.46 38.49 -7.59
N LYS A 199 -4.40 38.58 -8.40
CA LYS A 199 -4.48 38.52 -9.88
C LYS A 199 -5.21 37.28 -10.39
N LYS A 200 -5.07 36.13 -9.71
CA LYS A 200 -5.77 34.89 -10.09
C LYS A 200 -7.22 34.83 -9.63
N GLN A 201 -7.59 35.56 -8.58
CA GLN A 201 -8.98 35.68 -8.15
C GLN A 201 -9.74 36.64 -9.07
N GLU A 202 -9.10 37.70 -9.56
CA GLU A 202 -9.67 38.62 -10.56
C GLU A 202 -9.94 37.91 -11.90
N VAL A 203 -8.96 37.16 -12.44
CA VAL A 203 -9.15 36.35 -13.66
C VAL A 203 -10.27 35.31 -13.52
N LYS A 204 -10.49 34.78 -12.31
CA LYS A 204 -11.59 33.84 -12.04
C LYS A 204 -12.96 34.51 -11.93
N LYS A 205 -13.00 35.80 -11.57
CA LYS A 205 -14.24 36.59 -11.51
C LYS A 205 -14.64 37.16 -12.86
N GLU A 206 -13.68 37.42 -13.75
CA GLU A 206 -13.96 37.86 -15.13
C GLU A 206 -14.35 36.71 -16.08
N ALA A 207 -14.00 35.47 -15.72
CA ALA A 207 -14.33 34.27 -16.50
C ALA A 207 -15.60 33.54 -16.02
N ALA A 208 -16.35 34.10 -15.08
CA ALA A 208 -17.60 33.57 -14.52
C ALA A 208 -18.74 34.56 -14.77
#